data_AF-A0A7W7B0A7-F1
#
_entry.id   AF-A0A7W7B0A7-F1
#
_cell.length_a   1.000
_cell.length_b   1.000
_cell.length_c   1.000
_cell.angle_alpha   90.00
_cell.angle_beta   90.00
_cell.angle_gamma   90.00
#
_symmetry.space_group_name_H-M   'P 1'
#
loop_
_entity.id
_entity.type
_entity.pdbx_description
1 polymer ?
#
loop_
_entity_poly.entity_id
_entity_poly.type
_entity_poly.pdbx_seq_one_letter_code
_entity_poly.pdbx_strand_id
1 'polypeptide(L)' 'MRGILPIIPPRSIRKVPVHPDYRHYKDRNRVERTFGKLKQQRYISTRYEKTVLSFESFLTLAAAHLWLESFVNAV' A
#
# COMPACT_ATOMS: atom_id res chain seq x y z
N MET A 1 20.40 -2.72 16.45
CA MET A 1 18.98 -2.32 16.36
C MET A 1 18.30 -2.58 17.71
N ARG A 2 18.23 -1.59 18.60
CA ARG A 2 17.45 -1.63 19.85
C ARG A 2 16.52 -0.43 19.83
N GLY A 3 15.23 -0.62 20.13
CA GLY A 3 14.22 0.46 20.18
C GLY A 3 13.16 0.47 19.07
N ILE A 4 13.18 -0.48 18.12
CA ILE A 4 12.08 -0.62 17.14
C ILE A 4 10.97 -1.44 17.79
N LEU A 5 9.81 -0.81 17.99
CA LEU A 5 8.61 -1.53 18.42
C LEU A 5 8.09 -2.42 17.27
N PRO A 6 7.73 -3.68 17.55
CA PRO A 6 7.13 -4.54 16.55
C PRO A 6 5.75 -4.00 16.16
N ILE A 7 5.57 -3.55 14.91
CA ILE A 7 4.28 -3.04 14.41
C ILE A 7 3.37 -4.18 13.93
N ILE A 8 3.96 -5.29 13.45
CA ILE A 8 3.21 -6.42 12.92
C ILE A 8 2.55 -7.21 14.07
N PRO A 9 1.23 -7.44 14.04
CA PRO A 9 0.55 -8.26 15.01
C PRO A 9 1.14 -9.66 15.08
N PRO A 10 1.32 -10.21 16.29
CA PRO A 10 1.74 -11.59 16.46
C PRO A 10 0.67 -12.53 15.92
N ARG A 11 1.09 -13.71 15.43
CA ARG A 11 0.16 -14.80 15.16
C ARG A 11 -0.49 -15.27 16.47
N SER A 12 -1.74 -15.75 16.39
CA SER A 12 -2.50 -16.26 17.54
C SER A 12 -1.80 -17.38 18.32
N ILE A 13 -0.94 -18.16 17.66
CA ILE A 13 -0.19 -19.29 18.24
C ILE A 13 1.03 -18.82 19.07
N ARG A 14 1.37 -17.52 19.06
CA ARG A 14 2.58 -17.02 19.72
C ARG A 14 2.44 -17.10 21.24
N LYS A 15 3.34 -17.85 21.89
CA LYS A 15 3.36 -18.04 23.36
C LYS A 15 3.79 -16.82 24.15
N VAL A 16 4.66 -15.98 23.58
CA VAL A 16 5.16 -14.76 24.23
C VAL A 16 4.31 -13.58 23.76
N PRO A 17 3.56 -12.92 24.67
CA PRO A 17 2.79 -11.75 24.31
C PRO A 17 3.74 -10.61 23.95
N VAL A 18 3.44 -9.98 22.82
CA VAL A 18 4.05 -8.74 22.36
C VAL A 18 2.91 -7.74 22.29
N HIS A 19 3.17 -6.47 22.60
CA HIS A 19 2.22 -5.38 22.40
C HIS A 19 2.63 -4.59 21.16
N PRO A 20 2.11 -4.93 19.96
CA PRO A 20 2.33 -4.11 18.79
C PRO A 20 1.57 -2.79 18.89
N ASP A 21 2.09 -1.79 18.18
CA ASP A 21 1.30 -0.61 17.87
C ASP A 21 0.27 -0.93 16.78
N TYR A 22 -0.91 -1.37 17.21
CA TYR A 22 -2.04 -1.66 16.33
C TYR A 22 -2.57 -0.44 15.58
N ARG A 23 -2.37 0.78 16.12
CA ARG A 23 -2.79 2.00 15.45
C ARG A 23 -1.92 2.20 14.21
N HIS A 24 -0.61 2.08 14.36
CA HIS A 24 0.33 2.13 13.25
C HIS A 24 0.13 0.99 12.24
N TYR A 25 -0.20 -0.22 12.72
CA TYR A 25 -0.47 -1.34 11.83
C TYR A 25 -1.70 -1.11 10.93
N LYS A 26 -2.70 -0.35 11.40
CA LYS A 26 -3.92 -0.04 10.63
C LYS A 26 -3.62 0.79 9.37
N ASP A 27 -2.58 1.61 9.38
CA ASP A 27 -2.21 2.45 8.24
C ASP A 27 -1.77 1.62 7.02
N ARG A 28 -1.29 0.39 7.24
CA ARG A 28 -0.96 -0.57 6.17
C ARG A 28 -2.14 -0.82 5.23
N ASN A 29 -3.37 -0.85 5.76
CA ASN A 29 -4.57 -1.08 4.94
C ASN A 29 -4.79 0.05 3.91
N ARG A 30 -4.36 1.29 4.19
CA ARG A 30 -4.42 2.38 3.21
C ARG A 30 -3.50 2.08 2.03
N VAL A 31 -2.26 1.66 2.31
CA VAL A 31 -1.28 1.26 1.29
C VAL A 31 -1.78 0.07 0.47
N GLU A 32 -2.28 -0.98 1.13
CA GLU A 32 -2.80 -2.18 0.46
C GLU A 32 -3.99 -1.87 -0.46
N ARG A 33 -4.92 -1.01 -0.01
CA ARG A 33 -6.03 -0.56 -0.85
C ARG A 33 -5.56 0.25 -2.05
N THR A 34 -4.57 1.12 -1.89
CA THR A 34 -4.00 1.87 -3.02
C THR A 34 -3.41 0.94 -4.06
N PHE A 35 -2.61 -0.05 -3.67
CA PHE A 35 -2.09 -1.06 -4.60
C PHE A 35 -3.20 -1.92 -5.20
N GLY A 36 -4.24 -2.24 -4.43
CA GLY A 36 -5.43 -2.92 -4.93
C GLY A 36 -6.09 -2.15 -6.08
N LYS A 37 -6.31 -0.84 -5.91
CA LYS A 37 -6.86 0.04 -6.95
C LYS A 37 -5.94 0.14 -8.18
N LEU A 38 -4.63 0.32 -7.99
CA LEU A 38 -3.67 0.32 -9.10
C LEU A 38 -3.70 -1.00 -9.89
N LYS A 39 -3.89 -2.13 -9.21
CA LYS A 39 -3.99 -3.46 -9.85
C LYS A 39 -5.34 -3.74 -10.53
N GLN A 40 -6.39 -2.98 -10.23
CA GLN A 40 -7.65 -3.06 -10.98
C GLN A 40 -7.45 -2.63 -12.44
N GLN A 41 -6.51 -1.72 -12.69
CA GLN A 41 -6.13 -1.35 -14.03
C GLN A 41 -5.28 -2.47 -14.65
N ARG A 42 -5.93 -3.28 -15.49
CA ARG A 42 -5.30 -4.42 -16.19
C ARG A 42 -4.00 -4.02 -16.88
N TYR A 43 -3.97 -2.82 -17.47
CA TYR A 43 -2.79 -2.26 -18.14
C TYR A 43 -1.52 -2.28 -17.26
N ILE A 44 -1.67 -1.83 -16.02
CA ILE A 44 -0.58 -1.72 -15.03
C ILE A 44 -0.30 -3.09 -14.43
N SER A 45 -1.35 -3.83 -14.07
CA SER A 45 -1.23 -5.12 -13.39
C SER A 45 -0.43 -6.16 -14.17
N THR A 46 -0.64 -6.24 -15.49
CA THR A 46 0.08 -7.18 -16.35
C THR A 46 1.34 -6.59 -16.97
N ARG A 47 1.68 -5.33 -16.67
CA ARG A 47 2.86 -4.63 -17.19
C ARG A 47 2.96 -4.72 -18.71
N TYR A 48 1.96 -4.19 -19.42
CA TYR A 48 1.94 -4.20 -20.90
C TYR A 48 3.09 -3.39 -21.53
N GLU A 49 3.62 -2.43 -20.80
CA GLU A 49 4.70 -1.57 -21.28
C GLU A 49 6.02 -2.32 -21.46
N LYS A 50 6.66 -2.10 -22.61
CA LYS A 50 7.94 -2.73 -22.95
C LYS A 50 9.12 -2.10 -22.22
N THR A 51 9.05 -0.79 -21.96
CA THR A 51 10.14 -0.05 -21.32
C THR A 51 9.82 0.24 -19.86
N VAL A 52 10.86 0.34 -19.04
CA VAL A 52 10.73 0.72 -17.63
C VAL A 52 10.19 2.14 -17.53
N LEU A 53 10.69 3.07 -18.35
CA LEU A 53 10.27 4.48 -18.34
C LEU A 53 8.78 4.65 -18.66
N SER A 54 8.28 3.95 -19.70
CA SER A 54 6.85 4.01 -20.03
C SER A 54 6.02 3.44 -18.90
N PHE A 55 6.41 2.29 -18.33
CA PHE A 55 5.70 1.69 -17.21
C PHE A 55 5.64 2.63 -15.99
N GLU A 56 6.77 3.24 -15.62
CA GLU A 56 6.85 4.19 -14.51
C GLU A 56 6.01 5.45 -14.77
N SER A 57 5.99 5.96 -16.00
CA SER A 57 5.15 7.10 -16.39
C SER A 57 3.67 6.79 -16.19
N PHE A 58 3.20 5.66 -16.71
CA PHE A 58 1.79 5.25 -16.54
C PHE A 58 1.44 4.93 -15.09
N LEU A 59 2.35 4.29 -14.34
CA LEU A 59 2.16 4.02 -12.92
C LEU A 59 2.04 5.33 -12.12
N THR A 60 2.88 6.32 -12.42
CA THR A 60 2.86 7.64 -11.77
C THR A 60 1.57 8.39 -12.08
N LEU A 61 1.13 8.39 -13.35
CA LEU A 61 -0.14 8.99 -13.77
C LEU A 61 -1.33 8.35 -13.06
N ALA A 62 -1.37 7.02 -12.97
CA ALA A 62 -2.43 6.30 -12.26
C ALA A 62 -2.43 6.59 -10.75
N ALA A 63 -1.26 6.68 -10.13
CA ALA A 63 -1.13 7.06 -8.73
C ALA A 63 -1.62 8.50 -8.48
N ALA A 64 -1.27 9.44 -9.36
CA ALA A 64 -1.73 10.83 -9.30
C ALA A 64 -3.26 10.92 -9.46
N HIS A 65 -3.84 10.16 -10.39
CA HIS A 65 -5.28 10.09 -10.58
C HIS A 65 -6.00 9.59 -9.30
N LEU A 66 -5.53 8.48 -8.72
CA LEU A 66 -6.08 7.95 -7.46
C LEU A 66 -5.94 8.93 -6.29
N TRP A 67 -4.85 9.69 -6.25
CA TRP A 67 -4.64 10.72 -5.23
C TRP A 67 -5.63 11.88 -5.40
N LEU A 68 -5.82 12.38 -6.61
CA LEU A 68 -6.79 13.44 -6.91
C LEU A 68 -8.21 13.01 -6.56
N GLU A 69 -8.64 11.80 -6.94
CA GLU A 69 -9.94 11.25 -6.53
C GLU A 69 -10.08 11.22 -4.99
N SER A 70 -9.03 10.82 -4.27
CA SER A 70 -9.07 10.76 -2.81
C SER A 70 -9.15 12.15 -2.18
N PHE A 71 -8.60 13.18 -2.84
CA PHE A 71 -8.62 14.55 -2.37
C PHE A 71 -10.00 15.20 -2.61
N VAL A 72 -10.54 15.03 -3.83
CA VAL A 72 -11.85 15.60 -4.21
C VAL A 72 -12.98 14.97 -3.40
N ASN A 73 -12.96 13.65 -3.20
CA ASN A 73 -13.99 12.94 -2.44
C ASN A 73 -13.81 13.04 -0.91
N ALA A 74 -12.79 13.76 -0.43
CA ALA A 74 -12.56 13.98 1.00
C ALA A 74 -13.11 15.32 1.51
N VAL A 75 -13.65 16.15 0.61
CA VAL A 75 -14.41 17.39 0.90
C VAL A 75 -15.90 17.06 0.89
#